data_AF-A0A9Q0PLV0-F1
#
_entry.id   AF-A0A9Q0PLV0-F1
#
_cell.length_a   1.000
_cell.length_b   1.000
_cell.length_c   1.000
_cell.angle_alpha   90.00
_cell.angle_beta   90.00
_cell.angle_gamma   90.00
#
_symmetry.space_group_name_H-M   'P 1'
#
loop_
_entity.id
_entity.type
_entity.pdbx_description
1 polymer ?
#
loop_
_entity_poly.entity_id
_entity_poly.type
_entity_poly.pdbx_seq_one_letter_code
_entity_poly.pdbx_strand_id
1 'polypeptide(L)'
;MSPHFKNEYYPSLPRIQNLIGVLFDIRGSVYGLLAAHPLAPLVSLHHLDNLEPLFPNHNQTDSLKSINRAYQADPPRIFQQTFCHDYKRKWSISIAWGYTVQIYTSLLPAKDLQTPVQTFKTWRSWSDGPFTFNTRPAEPDPCKQPIVFMLEQAKGVGSNESLTSYTRIVHQTGKTCNTASYALANSVQRILVSSLKMGPDYWRKAPRRYCCELMNEGRIKKSSMQIRIRKCRNWETVTSR
;
A
#
# COMPACT_ATOMS: atom_id res chain seq x y z
N MET A 1 4.84 58.34 -19.78
CA MET A 1 3.71 57.87 -18.94
C MET A 1 3.90 56.38 -18.70
N SER A 2 4.60 56.04 -17.62
CA SER A 2 4.77 54.66 -17.15
C SER A 2 3.84 54.43 -15.97
N PRO A 3 3.10 53.32 -15.88
CA PRO A 3 2.37 52.99 -14.67
C PRO A 3 3.28 52.26 -13.68
N HIS A 4 3.34 52.83 -12.47
CA HIS A 4 3.94 52.25 -11.27
C HIS A 4 3.27 50.93 -10.89
N PHE A 5 4.05 49.85 -10.73
CA PHE A 5 3.63 48.67 -9.99
C PHE A 5 3.98 48.85 -8.50
N LYS A 6 2.94 48.81 -7.65
CA LYS A 6 3.09 48.80 -6.19
C LYS A 6 3.62 47.42 -5.74
N ASN A 7 4.64 47.43 -4.89
CA ASN A 7 5.10 46.26 -4.15
C ASN A 7 4.06 45.91 -3.08
N GLU A 8 3.32 44.81 -3.27
CA GLU A 8 2.54 44.19 -2.20
C GLU A 8 3.36 43.07 -1.56
N TYR A 9 3.56 43.23 -0.25
CA TYR A 9 4.26 42.33 0.64
C TYR A 9 3.40 41.06 0.82
N TYR A 10 3.77 39.95 0.19
CA TYR A 10 3.15 38.65 0.47
C TYR A 10 3.67 38.12 1.81
N PRO A 11 2.82 37.92 2.84
CA PRO A 11 3.24 37.28 4.08
C PRO A 11 3.64 35.83 3.77
N SER A 12 4.80 35.44 4.30
CA SER A 12 5.39 34.11 4.20
C SER A 12 4.36 33.01 4.51
N LEU A 13 4.02 32.22 3.50
CA LEU A 13 3.23 31.00 3.63
C LEU A 13 3.96 30.01 4.56
N PRO A 14 3.28 29.40 5.55
CA PRO A 14 3.89 28.36 6.38
C PRO A 14 4.32 27.17 5.52
N ARG A 15 5.53 26.66 5.78
CA ARG A 15 6.17 25.54 5.07
C ARG A 15 5.19 24.41 4.79
N ILE A 16 4.79 24.28 3.54
CA ILE A 16 4.12 23.09 3.02
C ILE A 16 5.18 22.00 2.87
N GLN A 17 5.49 21.29 3.96
CA GLN A 17 6.01 19.94 3.85
C GLN A 17 4.85 19.04 3.44
N ASN A 18 5.04 18.26 2.36
CA ASN A 18 4.17 17.19 1.83
C ASN A 18 3.35 17.49 0.55
N LEU A 19 3.91 18.28 -0.37
CA LEU A 19 3.66 18.12 -1.80
C LEU A 19 4.86 17.40 -2.44
N ILE A 20 5.15 16.17 -1.99
CA ILE A 20 6.07 15.31 -2.73
C ILE A 20 5.22 14.56 -3.77
N GLY A 21 4.97 15.22 -4.89
CA GLY A 21 4.73 14.49 -6.13
C GLY A 21 6.03 13.79 -6.46
N VAL A 22 6.19 12.55 -6.01
CA VAL A 22 7.41 11.81 -6.31
C VAL A 22 7.34 11.43 -7.79
N LEU A 23 8.10 12.14 -8.62
CA LEU A 23 8.46 11.66 -9.93
C LEU A 23 9.43 10.49 -9.71
N PHE A 24 8.93 9.26 -9.78
CA PHE A 24 9.75 8.08 -9.51
C PHE A 24 10.59 7.72 -10.73
N ASP A 25 11.86 8.12 -10.72
CA ASP A 25 12.88 7.68 -11.68
C ASP A 25 13.40 6.28 -11.28
N ILE A 26 12.55 5.26 -11.45
CA ILE A 26 12.86 3.86 -11.10
C ILE A 26 12.57 2.89 -12.25
N ARG A 27 13.23 1.74 -12.22
CA ARG A 27 13.05 0.61 -13.15
C ARG A 27 12.81 -0.69 -12.40
N GLY A 28 12.33 -1.71 -13.11
CA GLY A 28 12.03 -3.02 -12.57
C GLY A 28 10.67 -3.05 -11.87
N SER A 29 10.58 -3.77 -10.76
CA SER A 29 9.32 -3.93 -10.03
C SER A 29 9.05 -2.75 -9.09
N VAL A 30 8.00 -1.97 -9.36
CA VAL A 30 7.52 -0.91 -8.44
C VAL A 30 6.70 -1.45 -7.27
N TYR A 31 6.63 -2.76 -7.12
CA TYR A 31 5.80 -3.43 -6.11
C TYR A 31 6.02 -2.86 -4.71
N GLY A 32 7.26 -2.84 -4.22
CA GLY A 32 7.56 -2.41 -2.85
C GLY A 32 7.20 -0.95 -2.59
N LEU A 33 7.31 -0.10 -3.62
CA LEU A 33 6.93 1.30 -3.57
C LEU A 33 5.40 1.46 -3.45
N LEU A 34 4.64 0.81 -4.33
CA LEU A 34 3.18 0.91 -4.33
C LEU A 34 2.55 0.18 -3.13
N ALA A 35 3.17 -0.90 -2.65
CA ALA A 35 2.74 -1.64 -1.47
C ALA A 35 2.90 -0.84 -0.16
N ALA A 36 3.86 0.09 -0.12
CA ALA A 36 4.12 0.97 1.01
C ALA A 36 3.71 2.43 0.74
N HIS A 37 2.86 2.67 -0.27
CA HIS A 37 2.49 4.02 -0.66
C HIS A 37 1.79 4.75 0.50
N PRO A 38 2.33 5.89 0.98
CA PRO A 38 1.78 6.59 2.13
C PRO A 38 0.43 7.22 1.78
N LEU A 39 -0.23 7.81 2.78
CA LEU A 39 -1.41 8.65 2.53
C LEU A 39 -1.05 9.95 1.82
N ALA A 40 -0.96 9.86 0.50
CA ALA A 40 -0.71 10.98 -0.41
C ALA A 40 -1.42 10.75 -1.75
N PRO A 41 -1.79 11.82 -2.48
CA PRO A 41 -2.21 11.67 -3.87
C PRO A 41 -1.13 10.99 -4.70
N LEU A 42 -1.51 10.04 -5.55
CA LEU A 42 -0.61 9.48 -6.54
C LEU A 42 -0.48 10.49 -7.68
N VAL A 43 0.65 11.21 -7.75
CA VAL A 43 0.77 12.36 -8.66
C VAL A 43 1.20 11.95 -10.06
N SER A 44 2.10 10.99 -10.24
CA SER A 44 2.43 10.46 -11.58
C SER A 44 3.30 9.18 -11.55
N LEU A 45 2.94 8.18 -12.36
CA LEU A 45 3.81 7.10 -12.82
C LEU A 45 3.95 7.27 -14.34
N HIS A 46 5.08 7.82 -14.81
CA HIS A 46 5.22 8.30 -16.20
C HIS A 46 6.13 7.42 -17.07
N HIS A 47 6.68 6.33 -16.52
CA HIS A 47 7.48 5.34 -17.25
C HIS A 47 6.87 3.93 -17.18
N LEU A 48 5.53 3.84 -17.20
CA LEU A 48 4.80 2.57 -17.01
C LEU A 48 5.24 1.47 -17.99
N ASP A 49 5.64 1.83 -19.21
CA ASP A 49 6.09 0.87 -20.24
C ASP A 49 7.44 0.21 -19.92
N ASN A 50 8.24 0.82 -19.04
CA ASN A 50 9.55 0.32 -18.63
C ASN A 50 9.53 -0.38 -17.27
N LEU A 51 8.36 -0.48 -16.65
CA LEU A 51 8.17 -1.20 -15.39
C LEU A 51 7.76 -2.64 -15.67
N GLU A 52 8.14 -3.51 -14.73
CA GLU A 52 7.56 -4.85 -14.69
C GLU A 52 6.03 -4.76 -14.48
N PRO A 53 5.25 -5.70 -15.02
CA PRO A 53 3.82 -5.76 -14.76
C PRO A 53 3.51 -5.75 -13.25
N LEU A 54 2.48 -4.99 -12.87
CA LEU A 54 2.14 -4.81 -11.45
C LEU A 54 1.59 -6.09 -10.81
N PHE A 55 1.04 -6.99 -11.64
CA PHE A 55 0.43 -8.24 -11.23
C PHE A 55 1.15 -9.43 -11.85
N PRO A 56 1.30 -10.55 -11.10
CA PRO A 56 1.76 -11.80 -11.69
C PRO A 56 0.85 -12.23 -12.83
N ASN A 57 1.43 -12.79 -13.89
CA ASN A 57 0.72 -13.30 -15.07
C ASN A 57 -0.07 -12.25 -15.87
N HIS A 58 0.14 -10.95 -15.63
CA HIS A 58 -0.38 -9.87 -16.46
C HIS A 58 0.74 -9.23 -17.29
N ASN A 59 0.37 -8.59 -18.40
CA ASN A 59 1.21 -7.57 -19.04
C ASN A 59 0.92 -6.18 -18.41
N GLN A 60 1.57 -5.13 -18.91
CA GLN A 60 1.38 -3.75 -18.44
C GLN A 60 -0.07 -3.30 -18.62
N THR A 61 -0.65 -3.52 -19.80
CA THR A 61 -2.02 -3.11 -20.13
C THR A 61 -3.06 -3.78 -19.22
N ASP A 62 -2.93 -5.08 -18.96
CA ASP A 62 -3.85 -5.83 -18.10
C ASP A 62 -3.67 -5.47 -16.62
N SER A 63 -2.45 -5.09 -16.23
CA SER A 63 -2.18 -4.47 -14.93
C SER A 63 -2.92 -3.15 -14.78
N LEU A 64 -2.83 -2.26 -15.78
CA LEU A 64 -3.55 -0.98 -15.78
C LEU A 64 -5.06 -1.16 -15.76
N LYS A 65 -5.61 -2.12 -16.52
CA LYS A 65 -7.04 -2.44 -16.46
C LYS A 65 -7.46 -2.88 -15.05
N SER A 66 -6.66 -3.70 -14.38
CA SER A 66 -6.94 -4.16 -13.01
C SER A 66 -6.90 -3.01 -12.00
N ILE A 67 -5.90 -2.13 -12.08
CA ILE A 67 -5.84 -0.91 -11.25
C ILE A 67 -7.01 0.02 -11.54
N ASN A 68 -7.38 0.21 -12.81
CA ASN A 68 -8.47 1.10 -13.19
C ASN A 68 -9.83 0.61 -12.62
N ARG A 69 -10.08 -0.70 -12.60
CA ARG A 69 -11.27 -1.26 -11.93
C ARG A 69 -11.31 -0.93 -10.44
N ALA A 70 -10.17 -1.02 -9.74
CA ALA A 70 -10.08 -0.63 -8.34
C ALA A 70 -10.24 0.89 -8.14
N TYR A 71 -9.60 1.68 -8.99
CA TYR A 71 -9.71 3.12 -9.00
C TYR A 71 -11.16 3.58 -9.14
N GLN A 72 -11.94 2.98 -10.03
CA GLN A 72 -13.37 3.30 -10.19
C GLN A 72 -14.22 3.01 -8.95
N ALA A 73 -13.78 2.09 -8.08
CA ALA A 73 -14.52 1.72 -6.88
C ALA A 73 -14.30 2.71 -5.71
N ASP A 74 -13.08 3.20 -5.50
CA ASP A 74 -12.72 4.15 -4.44
C ASP A 74 -11.48 4.97 -4.85
N PRO A 75 -11.63 5.96 -5.75
CA PRO A 75 -10.50 6.66 -6.37
C PRO A 75 -9.48 7.24 -5.39
N PRO A 76 -9.89 7.93 -4.30
CA PRO A 76 -8.93 8.53 -3.36
C PRO A 76 -8.18 7.48 -2.52
N ARG A 77 -8.58 6.20 -2.57
CA ARG A 77 -7.96 5.12 -1.77
C ARG A 77 -6.98 4.26 -2.55
N ILE A 78 -6.85 4.44 -3.87
CA ILE A 78 -5.95 3.60 -4.67
C ILE A 78 -4.50 3.66 -4.14
N PHE A 79 -3.89 2.49 -3.96
CA PHE A 79 -2.56 2.24 -3.38
C PHE A 79 -2.35 2.66 -1.92
N GLN A 80 -3.29 3.39 -1.32
CA GLN A 80 -3.10 3.96 0.01
C GLN A 80 -2.87 2.86 1.04
N GLN A 81 -1.73 2.94 1.72
CA GLN A 81 -1.34 1.94 2.70
C GLN A 81 -2.11 2.12 4.02
N THR A 82 -2.67 1.02 4.50
CA THR A 82 -3.21 0.84 5.85
C THR A 82 -2.59 -0.42 6.44
N PHE A 83 -2.35 -0.47 7.75
CA PHE A 83 -1.83 -1.67 8.41
C PHE A 83 -2.36 -1.82 9.83
N CYS A 84 -2.47 -3.06 10.29
CA CYS A 84 -2.90 -3.43 11.63
C CYS A 84 -2.16 -4.68 12.10
N HIS A 85 -2.21 -4.92 13.40
CA HIS A 85 -1.53 -6.03 14.05
C HIS A 85 -2.54 -7.02 14.60
N ASP A 86 -2.27 -8.30 14.39
CA ASP A 86 -2.91 -9.38 15.11
C ASP A 86 -2.00 -9.82 16.24
N TYR A 87 -2.22 -9.30 17.45
CA TYR A 87 -1.38 -9.65 18.60
C TYR A 87 -1.53 -11.10 19.04
N LYS A 88 -2.68 -11.74 18.78
CA LYS A 88 -2.93 -13.15 19.14
C LYS A 88 -2.07 -14.08 18.30
N ARG A 89 -1.93 -13.79 17.00
CA ARG A 89 -1.10 -14.56 16.06
C ARG A 89 0.30 -13.98 15.86
N LYS A 90 0.58 -12.82 16.45
CA LYS A 90 1.80 -12.02 16.25
C LYS A 90 2.03 -11.66 14.78
N TRP A 91 0.96 -11.26 14.07
CA TRP A 91 1.04 -10.88 12.66
C TRP A 91 1.01 -9.38 12.48
N SER A 92 1.69 -8.90 11.44
CA SER A 92 1.49 -7.57 10.88
C SER A 92 0.82 -7.70 9.52
N ILE A 93 -0.25 -6.95 9.31
CA ILE A 93 -1.00 -6.99 8.05
C ILE A 93 -0.89 -5.61 7.41
N SER A 94 -0.29 -5.54 6.23
CA SER A 94 -0.19 -4.34 5.41
C SER A 94 -1.12 -4.45 4.21
N ILE A 95 -1.88 -3.39 3.93
CA ILE A 95 -2.90 -3.32 2.90
C ILE A 95 -2.61 -2.09 2.05
N ALA A 96 -2.16 -2.27 0.83
CA ALA A 96 -2.21 -1.24 -0.21
C ALA A 96 -3.51 -1.43 -0.99
N TRP A 97 -4.50 -0.60 -0.67
CA TRP A 97 -5.86 -0.83 -1.14
C TRP A 97 -5.94 -0.76 -2.67
N GLY A 98 -6.63 -1.74 -3.27
CA GLY A 98 -6.72 -1.85 -4.72
C GLY A 98 -5.44 -2.40 -5.38
N TYR A 99 -4.50 -2.94 -4.59
CA TYR A 99 -3.27 -3.52 -5.12
C TYR A 99 -2.83 -4.82 -4.45
N THR A 100 -2.43 -4.77 -3.17
CA THR A 100 -1.86 -5.94 -2.48
C THR A 100 -2.16 -5.94 -0.97
N VAL A 101 -2.22 -7.13 -0.40
CA VAL A 101 -2.18 -7.35 1.06
C VAL A 101 -0.98 -8.23 1.40
N GLN A 102 -0.28 -7.90 2.47
CA GLN A 102 0.88 -8.64 2.97
C GLN A 102 0.61 -9.07 4.41
N ILE A 103 0.82 -10.35 4.72
CA ILE A 103 0.83 -10.87 6.09
C ILE A 103 2.26 -11.23 6.47
N TYR A 104 2.83 -10.48 7.41
CA TYR A 104 4.09 -10.82 8.07
C TYR A 104 3.78 -11.65 9.32
N THR A 105 4.51 -12.75 9.52
CA THR A 105 4.37 -13.67 10.66
C THR A 105 5.06 -13.17 11.94
N SER A 106 5.37 -11.87 11.97
CA SER A 106 5.99 -11.14 13.08
C SER A 106 5.33 -9.77 13.27
N LEU A 107 5.52 -9.18 14.45
CA LEU A 107 5.08 -7.81 14.76
C LEU A 107 6.16 -6.82 14.30
N LEU A 108 5.91 -6.16 13.17
CA LEU A 108 6.78 -5.13 12.60
C LEU A 108 6.32 -3.75 13.06
N PRO A 109 7.25 -2.84 13.39
CA PRO A 109 6.92 -1.46 13.69
C PRO A 109 6.39 -0.73 12.43
N ALA A 110 5.66 0.36 12.67
CA ALA A 110 5.11 1.19 11.61
C ALA A 110 6.18 1.68 10.62
N LYS A 111 7.37 2.07 11.13
CA LYS A 111 8.51 2.49 10.32
C LYS A 111 8.90 1.43 9.28
N ASP A 112 8.96 0.17 9.66
CA ASP A 112 9.38 -0.92 8.77
C ASP A 112 8.30 -1.23 7.73
N LEU A 113 7.02 -1.19 8.13
CA LEU A 113 5.89 -1.38 7.21
C LEU A 113 5.78 -0.23 6.20
N GLN A 114 6.07 1.00 6.61
CA GLN A 114 6.04 2.20 5.76
C GLN A 114 7.28 2.35 4.89
N THR A 115 8.37 1.65 5.21
CA THR A 115 9.60 1.68 4.41
C THR A 115 9.47 0.67 3.26
N PRO A 116 9.47 1.12 1.99
CA PRO A 116 9.36 0.25 0.82
C PRO A 116 10.44 -0.83 0.83
N VAL A 117 10.04 -2.08 0.57
CA VAL A 117 11.00 -3.13 0.21
C VAL A 117 11.60 -2.77 -1.15
N GLN A 118 12.91 -2.82 -1.27
CA GLN A 118 13.59 -2.50 -2.51
C GLN A 118 13.38 -3.60 -3.56
N THR A 119 12.40 -3.39 -4.42
CA THR A 119 12.09 -4.26 -5.58
C THR A 119 12.42 -3.58 -6.92
N PHE A 120 12.91 -2.35 -6.87
CA PHE A 120 13.19 -1.49 -8.00
C PHE A 120 14.65 -1.04 -7.99
N LYS A 121 15.10 -0.53 -9.13
CA LYS A 121 16.44 0.02 -9.35
C LYS A 121 16.36 1.47 -9.80
N THR A 122 17.48 2.19 -9.69
CA THR A 122 17.61 3.54 -10.24
C THR A 122 17.44 3.55 -11.76
N TRP A 123 16.75 4.58 -12.28
CA TRP A 123 16.44 4.67 -13.71
C TRP A 123 17.67 4.71 -14.63
N ARG A 124 18.66 5.55 -14.31
CA ARG A 124 19.81 5.80 -15.20
C ARG A 124 20.89 4.73 -15.10
N SER A 125 21.23 4.30 -13.89
CA SER A 125 22.42 3.47 -13.64
C SER A 125 22.12 2.01 -13.35
N TRP A 126 20.84 1.59 -13.27
CA TRP A 126 20.47 0.21 -12.93
C TRP A 126 21.10 -0.28 -11.62
N SER A 127 21.39 0.65 -10.73
CA SER A 127 22.00 0.39 -9.42
C SER A 127 20.94 0.35 -8.33
N ASP A 128 21.31 -0.22 -7.20
CA ASP A 128 20.47 -0.35 -6.01
C ASP A 128 20.36 0.96 -5.20
N GLY A 129 20.82 2.09 -5.74
CA GLY A 129 20.73 3.40 -5.11
C GLY A 129 21.85 4.34 -5.55
N PRO A 130 21.93 5.56 -4.99
CA PRO A 130 21.03 6.09 -3.96
C PRO A 130 19.66 6.51 -4.50
N PHE A 131 18.65 6.49 -3.63
CA PHE A 131 17.31 7.05 -3.88
C PHE A 131 17.08 8.29 -3.01
N THR A 132 16.11 9.13 -3.38
CA THR A 132 15.70 10.31 -2.60
C THR A 132 14.82 9.97 -1.39
N PHE A 133 14.55 8.68 -1.16
CA PHE A 133 13.73 8.16 -0.08
C PHE A 133 14.34 6.88 0.48
N ASN A 134 13.98 6.54 1.71
CA ASN A 134 14.49 5.34 2.37
C ASN A 134 13.86 4.08 1.78
N THR A 135 14.69 3.05 1.60
CA THR A 135 14.28 1.70 1.24
C THR A 135 14.78 0.72 2.28
N ARG A 136 14.19 -0.47 2.34
CA ARG A 136 14.72 -1.61 3.11
C ARG A 136 15.02 -2.78 2.17
N PRO A 137 16.08 -3.56 2.43
CA PRO A 137 16.40 -4.71 1.60
C PRO A 137 15.28 -5.76 1.61
N ALA A 138 15.20 -6.55 0.55
CA ALA A 138 14.38 -7.75 0.54
C ALA A 138 14.90 -8.74 1.59
N GLU A 139 13.98 -9.37 2.32
CA GLU A 139 14.32 -10.35 3.35
C GLU A 139 14.70 -11.69 2.71
N PRO A 140 15.93 -12.20 2.88
CA PRO A 140 16.36 -13.47 2.29
C PRO A 140 15.76 -14.71 2.96
N ASP A 141 15.35 -14.62 4.23
CA ASP A 141 14.76 -15.73 4.98
C ASP A 141 13.28 -15.92 4.59
N PRO A 142 12.90 -17.06 3.98
CA PRO A 142 11.50 -17.34 3.59
C PRO A 142 10.52 -17.26 4.77
N CYS A 143 10.96 -17.54 6.00
CA CYS A 143 10.10 -17.47 7.18
C CYS A 143 9.79 -16.05 7.63
N LYS A 144 10.62 -15.07 7.24
CA LYS A 144 10.45 -13.65 7.56
C LYS A 144 9.85 -12.86 6.39
N GLN A 145 9.82 -13.43 5.20
CA GLN A 145 9.11 -12.87 4.06
C GLN A 145 7.59 -12.85 4.34
N PRO A 146 6.88 -11.80 3.88
CA PRO A 146 5.44 -11.75 3.99
C PRO A 146 4.79 -12.75 3.03
N ILE A 147 3.63 -13.27 3.44
CA ILE A 147 2.72 -13.92 2.50
C ILE A 147 1.96 -12.83 1.76
N VAL A 148 2.10 -12.84 0.44
CA VAL A 148 1.58 -11.80 -0.44
C VAL A 148 0.25 -12.25 -1.06
N PHE A 149 -0.68 -11.31 -1.13
CA PHE A 149 -1.97 -11.43 -1.78
C PHE A 149 -2.11 -10.29 -2.79
N MET A 150 -2.58 -10.58 -3.99
CA MET A 150 -2.77 -9.59 -5.05
C MET A 150 -4.25 -9.33 -5.29
N LEU A 151 -4.59 -8.11 -5.69
CA LEU A 151 -5.96 -7.74 -6.01
C LEU A 151 -6.50 -8.70 -7.09
N GLU A 152 -7.69 -9.21 -6.82
CA GLU A 152 -8.44 -10.05 -7.74
C GLU A 152 -9.71 -9.34 -8.20
N GLN A 153 -10.45 -8.69 -7.29
CA GLN A 153 -11.64 -7.93 -7.61
C GLN A 153 -11.79 -6.69 -6.73
N ALA A 154 -12.35 -5.63 -7.29
CA ALA A 154 -12.73 -4.41 -6.59
C ALA A 154 -14.12 -3.95 -7.04
N LYS A 155 -14.96 -3.54 -6.10
CA LYS A 155 -16.28 -2.99 -6.40
C LYS A 155 -16.73 -1.97 -5.35
N GLY A 156 -17.49 -0.99 -5.81
CA GLY A 156 -18.33 -0.19 -4.91
C GLY A 156 -19.50 -1.04 -4.41
N VAL A 157 -19.85 -0.90 -3.14
CA VAL A 157 -21.03 -1.54 -2.54
C VAL A 157 -21.97 -0.44 -2.05
N GLY A 158 -23.19 -0.43 -2.57
CA GLY A 158 -24.11 0.67 -2.36
C GLY A 158 -23.52 2.02 -2.80
N SER A 159 -23.93 3.10 -2.12
CA SER A 159 -23.46 4.45 -2.44
C SER A 159 -22.12 4.81 -1.78
N ASN A 160 -21.79 4.24 -0.63
CA ASN A 160 -20.73 4.75 0.25
C ASN A 160 -19.72 3.71 0.74
N GLU A 161 -19.76 2.48 0.25
CA GLU A 161 -18.81 1.43 0.64
C GLU A 161 -17.98 0.94 -0.56
N SER A 162 -16.81 0.39 -0.24
CA SER A 162 -15.93 -0.26 -1.19
C SER A 162 -15.49 -1.63 -0.64
N LEU A 163 -15.45 -2.63 -1.52
CA LEU A 163 -15.07 -4.01 -1.20
C LEU A 163 -14.03 -4.49 -2.20
N THR A 164 -12.95 -5.05 -1.69
CA THR A 164 -11.88 -5.67 -2.50
C THR A 164 -11.61 -7.10 -2.05
N SER A 165 -11.32 -8.00 -3.00
CA SER A 165 -10.80 -9.33 -2.71
C SER A 165 -9.38 -9.48 -3.23
N TYR A 166 -8.56 -10.18 -2.44
CA TYR A 166 -7.17 -10.45 -2.75
C TYR A 166 -6.93 -11.96 -2.65
N THR A 167 -6.22 -12.51 -3.63
CA THR A 167 -5.88 -13.93 -3.69
C THR A 167 -4.39 -14.11 -3.44
N ARG A 168 -4.04 -15.13 -2.65
CA ARG A 168 -2.64 -15.44 -2.33
C ARG A 168 -1.86 -15.77 -3.59
N ILE A 169 -0.66 -15.22 -3.71
CA ILE A 169 0.29 -15.64 -4.74
C ILE A 169 1.14 -16.79 -4.22
N VAL A 170 1.33 -17.81 -5.04
CA VAL A 170 2.18 -18.96 -4.71
C VAL A 170 3.54 -18.71 -5.36
N HIS A 171 4.55 -18.37 -4.56
CA HIS A 171 5.92 -18.27 -5.05
C HIS A 171 6.44 -19.68 -5.34
N GLN A 172 6.95 -19.91 -6.55
CA GLN A 172 7.53 -21.18 -6.99
C GLN A 172 8.94 -21.44 -6.44
N THR A 173 9.44 -20.58 -5.54
CA THR A 173 10.77 -20.73 -4.98
C THR A 173 10.83 -21.95 -4.08
N GLY A 174 11.67 -22.94 -4.42
CA GLY A 174 11.84 -24.20 -3.68
C GLY A 174 12.38 -24.08 -2.25
N LYS A 175 12.42 -22.87 -1.66
CA LYS A 175 12.74 -22.64 -0.26
C LYS A 175 11.44 -22.52 0.53
N THR A 176 11.17 -23.48 1.41
CA THR A 176 9.95 -23.53 2.22
C THR A 176 10.22 -23.10 3.66
N CYS A 177 9.23 -22.46 4.29
CA CYS A 177 9.22 -22.20 5.73
C CYS A 177 8.27 -23.18 6.41
N ASN A 178 8.77 -23.91 7.42
CA ASN A 178 8.02 -24.97 8.12
C ASN A 178 7.55 -24.57 9.52
N THR A 179 7.51 -23.27 9.85
CA THR A 179 7.03 -22.83 11.17
C THR A 179 5.50 -22.88 11.24
N ALA A 180 4.94 -23.19 12.42
CA ALA A 180 3.50 -23.21 12.62
C ALA A 180 2.82 -21.86 12.34
N SER A 181 3.48 -20.74 12.69
CA SER A 181 2.99 -19.39 12.40
C SER A 181 2.89 -19.14 10.89
N TYR A 182 3.94 -19.53 10.14
CA TYR A 182 3.94 -19.43 8.69
C TYR A 182 2.90 -20.34 8.06
N ALA A 183 2.78 -21.59 8.50
CA ALA A 183 1.78 -22.53 8.00
C ALA A 183 0.35 -22.01 8.21
N LEU A 184 0.06 -21.41 9.38
CA LEU A 184 -1.24 -20.81 9.66
C LEU A 184 -1.53 -19.62 8.75
N ALA A 185 -0.58 -18.70 8.57
CA ALA A 185 -0.75 -17.57 7.67
C ALA A 185 -0.87 -18.05 6.20
N ASN A 186 -0.09 -19.06 5.83
CA ASN A 186 -0.10 -19.70 4.52
C ASN A 186 -1.31 -20.62 4.32
N SER A 187 -2.19 -20.78 5.31
CA SER A 187 -3.50 -21.42 5.11
C SER A 187 -4.54 -20.43 4.55
N VAL A 188 -4.32 -19.12 4.69
CA VAL A 188 -5.20 -18.08 4.14
C VAL A 188 -4.99 -17.98 2.64
N GLN A 189 -6.04 -18.25 1.86
CA GLN A 189 -6.03 -18.20 0.40
C GLN A 189 -6.62 -16.89 -0.13
N ARG A 190 -7.58 -16.31 0.60
CA ARG A 190 -8.30 -15.10 0.17
C ARG A 190 -8.47 -14.10 1.32
N ILE A 191 -8.34 -12.82 1.03
CA ILE A 191 -8.62 -11.74 1.97
C ILE A 191 -9.69 -10.84 1.37
N LEU A 192 -10.73 -10.53 2.16
CA LEU A 192 -11.76 -9.58 1.82
C LEU A 192 -11.53 -8.31 2.64
N VAL A 193 -11.40 -7.17 1.97
CA VAL A 193 -11.20 -5.88 2.63
C VAL A 193 -12.37 -4.96 2.32
N SER A 194 -13.13 -4.58 3.35
CA SER A 194 -14.22 -3.61 3.26
C SER A 194 -13.80 -2.24 3.81
N SER A 195 -14.35 -1.17 3.27
CA SER A 195 -14.13 0.20 3.75
C SER A 195 -15.35 1.07 3.45
N LEU A 196 -15.54 2.12 4.25
CA LEU A 196 -16.27 3.29 3.77
C LEU A 196 -15.43 3.99 2.68
N LYS A 197 -16.08 4.48 1.64
CA LYS A 197 -15.41 5.23 0.58
C LYS A 197 -14.68 6.43 1.17
N MET A 198 -13.51 6.71 0.61
CA MET A 198 -12.72 7.84 1.05
C MET A 198 -13.35 9.13 0.52
N GLY A 199 -13.61 10.08 1.41
CA GLY A 199 -14.24 11.33 1.02
C GLY A 199 -13.34 12.16 0.09
N PRO A 200 -13.90 12.90 -0.88
CA PRO A 200 -13.13 13.68 -1.86
C PRO A 200 -12.24 14.76 -1.22
N ASP A 201 -12.71 15.37 -0.12
CA ASP A 201 -11.96 16.39 0.62
C ASP A 201 -10.91 15.82 1.58
N TYR A 202 -10.68 14.51 1.58
CA TYR A 202 -9.73 13.91 2.51
C TYR A 202 -8.34 14.53 2.37
N TRP A 203 -7.90 14.77 1.13
CA TRP A 203 -6.60 15.38 0.82
C TRP A 203 -6.47 16.86 1.23
N ARG A 204 -7.58 17.54 1.51
CA ARG A 204 -7.60 18.92 1.98
C ARG A 204 -7.46 19.03 3.49
N LYS A 205 -7.57 17.90 4.21
CA LYS A 205 -7.43 17.81 5.66
C LYS A 205 -6.06 17.22 6.00
N ALA A 206 -5.57 17.47 7.22
CA ALA A 206 -4.35 16.83 7.69
C ALA A 206 -4.46 15.30 7.50
N PRO A 207 -3.56 14.66 6.73
CA PRO A 207 -3.67 13.24 6.40
C PRO A 207 -3.62 12.41 7.68
N ARG A 208 -4.75 11.82 8.06
CA ARG A 208 -4.86 10.95 9.23
C ARG A 208 -4.98 9.52 8.79
N ARG A 209 -3.92 8.75 9.03
CA ARG A 209 -3.89 7.30 8.81
C ARG A 209 -5.22 6.62 9.16
N TYR A 210 -5.70 5.81 8.22
CA TYR A 210 -6.77 4.86 8.51
C TYR A 210 -6.18 3.65 9.23
N CYS A 211 -6.98 3.04 10.08
CA CYS A 211 -6.65 1.81 10.77
C CYS A 211 -7.42 0.65 10.14
N CYS A 212 -6.95 -0.58 10.33
CA CYS A 212 -7.72 -1.77 9.99
C CYS A 212 -8.07 -2.61 11.22
N GLU A 213 -9.17 -3.33 11.09
CA GLU A 213 -9.72 -4.21 12.12
C GLU A 213 -10.00 -5.58 11.52
N LEU A 214 -9.56 -6.62 12.22
CA LEU A 214 -9.82 -8.00 11.87
C LEU A 214 -11.24 -8.38 12.27
N MET A 215 -12.08 -8.66 11.28
CA MET A 215 -13.48 -9.03 11.52
C MET A 215 -13.56 -10.43 12.12
N ASN A 216 -14.59 -10.69 12.94
CA ASN A 216 -14.81 -11.98 13.61
C ASN A 216 -13.55 -12.47 14.36
N GLU A 217 -12.87 -11.57 15.07
CA GLU A 217 -11.61 -11.84 15.79
C GLU A 217 -10.51 -12.45 14.88
N GLY A 218 -10.54 -12.10 13.59
CA GLY A 218 -9.60 -12.62 12.62
C GLY A 218 -9.77 -14.11 12.28
N ARG A 219 -10.94 -14.70 12.59
CA ARG A 219 -11.27 -16.08 12.27
C ARG A 219 -11.14 -16.35 10.77
N ILE A 220 -10.41 -17.41 10.44
CA ILE A 220 -10.26 -17.89 9.05
C ILE A 220 -11.40 -18.87 8.79
N LYS A 221 -12.28 -18.56 7.84
CA LYS A 221 -13.41 -19.41 7.44
C LYS A 221 -13.27 -19.75 5.96
N LYS A 222 -13.27 -21.04 5.61
CA LYS A 222 -13.05 -21.51 4.22
C LYS A 222 -11.79 -20.85 3.60
N SER A 223 -10.68 -20.90 4.32
CA SER A 223 -9.39 -20.28 3.92
C SER A 223 -9.46 -18.77 3.63
N SER A 224 -10.49 -18.09 4.11
CA SER A 224 -10.72 -16.66 3.86
C SER A 224 -10.70 -15.86 5.16
N MET A 225 -10.11 -14.67 5.09
CA MET A 225 -10.08 -13.69 6.18
C MET A 225 -10.81 -12.41 5.76
N GLN A 226 -11.45 -11.74 6.72
CA GLN A 226 -12.13 -10.46 6.50
C GLN A 226 -11.48 -9.36 7.33
N ILE A 227 -11.23 -8.23 6.69
CA ILE A 227 -10.60 -7.06 7.29
C ILE A 227 -11.44 -5.82 6.95
N ARG A 228 -11.64 -4.93 7.90
CA ARG A 228 -12.34 -3.66 7.69
C ARG A 228 -11.37 -2.51 7.87
N ILE A 229 -11.28 -1.63 6.90
CA ILE A 229 -10.61 -0.34 7.01
C ILE A 229 -11.60 0.67 7.62
N ARG A 230 -11.13 1.41 8.62
CA ARG A 230 -11.93 2.42 9.34
C ARG A 230 -11.04 3.56 9.82
N LYS A 231 -11.67 4.65 10.29
CA LYS A 231 -10.95 5.68 11.02
C LYS A 231 -10.28 5.04 12.26
N CYS A 232 -9.07 5.49 12.58
CA CYS A 232 -8.42 5.12 13.82
C CYS A 232 -9.24 5.61 15.02
N ARG A 233 -9.25 4.81 16.09
CA ARG A 233 -9.80 5.18 17.39
C ARG A 233 -8.84 6.17 18.08
N ASN A 234 -9.33 6.90 19.08
CA ASN A 234 -8.52 7.94 19.73
C ASN A 234 -7.21 7.43 20.37
N TRP A 235 -7.17 6.15 20.75
CA TRP A 235 -6.00 5.48 21.34
C TRP A 235 -5.13 4.73 20.31
N GLU A 236 -5.56 4.65 19.05
CA GLU A 236 -4.76 4.06 17.99
C GLU A 236 -3.86 5.14 17.39
N THR A 237 -2.54 4.98 17.54
CA THR A 237 -1.58 6.00 17.13
C THR A 237 -1.60 6.18 15.61
N VAL A 238 -1.87 7.41 15.18
CA VAL A 238 -1.84 7.82 13.76
C VAL A 238 -0.40 8.04 13.26
N THR A 239 0.51 8.36 14.19
CA THR A 239 1.93 8.62 13.95
C THR A 239 2.77 7.39 14.24
N SER A 240 3.60 6.95 13.29
CA SER A 240 4.79 6.16 13.59
C SER A 240 5.66 6.99 14.53
N ARG A 241 5.77 6.58 15.79
CA ARG A 241 6.88 7.07 16.64
C ARG A 241 8.16 6.38 16.19
#